data_AF-A0A2V9IIX0-F1
#
_entry.id   AF-A0A2V9IIX0-F1
#
_cell.length_a   1.000
_cell.length_b   1.000
_cell.length_c   1.000
_cell.angle_alpha   90.00
_cell.angle_beta   90.00
_cell.angle_gamma   90.00
#
_symmetry.space_group_name_H-M   'P 1'
#
loop_
_entity.id
_entity.type
_entity.pdbx_description
1 polymer ?
#
loop_
_entity_poly.entity_id
_entity_poly.type
_entity_poly.pdbx_seq_one_letter_code
_entity_poly.pdbx_strand_id
1 'polypeptide(L)'
;MVERAITINGNPYTVVGVLPVSFRFIPPFSETIDVWMPMGLEVDPADQGHNYAAIARLKPGVTLAQAQAEAASLLTPFRADYPKHLGEGERGLDLSSYQQYLPATLAAIFWCFLGVVGLVLAIAAANVVNLLLGRAASRQNEMAVRLALGASGWRLIRQSATETLLITLLGGAAGLVVAPWGLDALVALAPKDFLPVVAGYGWLDLRVLGFALAVTLAVGLATGIIPALRVVRLNLGNTLKEGGRGVGREPRPRPLAAGLVAGEITLSTVLLAGALLLIVSLFDLLAVRPGFNPEQLWTFRMSLPAEKFKTITQAWNFEQQVSDRLRTLPGVSQVATASNLPLEWGFNFGIDVVDGGEKAHVYIMARAVSPGYFETMGIPVLLGRGFGDTDMAGSAPVVLVNQTLARRFAKGRDPLGALPCMVRARNQTD
;
A
#
# COMPACT_ATOMS: atom_id res chain seq x y z
N MET A 1 32.80 0.78 10.58
CA MET A 1 32.42 1.79 9.58
C MET A 1 32.43 3.19 10.20
N VAL A 2 32.04 3.35 11.47
CA VAL A 2 32.17 4.61 12.21
C VAL A 2 33.63 5.12 12.21
N GLU A 3 33.81 6.44 12.17
CA GLU A 3 35.06 7.21 12.11
C GLU A 3 35.92 6.99 10.84
N ARG A 4 35.39 6.30 9.83
CA ARG A 4 36.06 6.22 8.53
C ARG A 4 35.69 7.42 7.66
N ALA A 5 36.67 7.91 6.91
CA ALA A 5 36.45 8.87 5.84
C ALA A 5 35.84 8.16 4.62
N ILE A 6 34.79 8.75 4.07
CA ILE A 6 34.18 8.38 2.79
C ILE A 6 34.13 9.62 1.90
N THR A 7 34.20 9.44 0.60
CA THR A 7 34.10 10.55 -0.36
C THR A 7 32.71 10.54 -0.97
N ILE A 8 32.00 11.67 -0.85
CA ILE A 8 30.67 11.87 -1.44
C ILE A 8 30.74 13.12 -2.31
N ASN A 9 30.38 13.00 -3.59
CA ASN A 9 30.47 14.07 -4.58
C ASN A 9 31.86 14.74 -4.73
N GLY A 10 32.93 14.06 -4.27
CA GLY A 10 34.28 14.59 -4.29
C GLY A 10 34.73 15.20 -2.96
N ASN A 11 33.82 15.42 -2.00
CA ASN A 11 34.16 15.94 -0.68
C ASN A 11 34.36 14.81 0.34
N PRO A 12 35.34 14.95 1.25
CA PRO A 12 35.53 14.01 2.34
C PRO A 12 34.47 14.21 3.44
N TYR A 13 33.80 13.13 3.84
CA TYR A 13 32.88 13.06 4.97
C TYR A 13 33.34 12.00 5.96
N THR A 14 33.09 12.22 7.26
CA THR A 14 33.37 11.23 8.30
C THR A 14 32.09 10.53 8.72
N VAL A 15 32.09 9.20 8.74
CA VAL A 15 30.94 8.42 9.19
C VAL A 15 30.79 8.55 10.71
N VAL A 16 29.76 9.27 11.17
CA VAL A 16 29.47 9.48 12.60
C VAL A 16 28.61 8.40 13.24
N GLY A 17 27.95 7.57 12.42
CA GLY A 17 27.07 6.51 12.91
C GLY A 17 26.62 5.59 11.78
N VAL A 18 26.16 4.39 12.15
CA VAL A 18 25.61 3.40 11.22
C VAL A 18 24.28 2.91 11.78
N LEU A 19 23.22 3.07 10.99
CA LEU A 19 21.89 2.58 11.33
C LEU A 19 21.83 1.05 11.20
N PRO A 20 21.01 0.35 12.01
CA PRO A 20 20.88 -1.09 11.89
C PRO A 20 20.31 -1.47 10.52
N VAL A 21 20.67 -2.66 10.01
CA VAL A 21 20.21 -3.15 8.70
C VAL A 21 18.69 -3.27 8.59
N SER A 22 17.98 -3.34 9.70
CA SER A 22 16.52 -3.35 9.77
C SER A 22 15.89 -1.95 9.75
N PHE A 23 16.69 -0.89 9.90
CA PHE A 23 16.17 0.47 9.81
C PHE A 23 15.70 0.73 8.38
N ARG A 24 14.43 1.10 8.27
CA ARG A 24 13.81 1.54 7.02
C ARG A 24 13.16 2.87 7.31
N PHE A 25 13.59 3.89 6.59
CA PHE A 25 12.88 5.15 6.58
C PHE A 25 11.81 5.05 5.50
N ILE A 26 10.53 5.09 5.89
CA ILE A 26 9.41 4.91 4.96
C ILE A 26 8.61 6.20 4.76
N PRO A 27 9.10 7.25 4.07
CA PRO A 27 8.21 8.36 3.68
C PRO A 27 8.42 8.75 2.21
N PRO A 28 7.37 9.26 1.53
CA PRO A 28 6.85 8.93 0.18
C PRO A 28 7.78 8.42 -0.96
N PHE A 29 8.96 7.89 -0.65
CA PHE A 29 10.08 7.65 -1.54
C PHE A 29 10.60 6.25 -1.21
N SER A 30 10.22 5.30 -2.05
CA SER A 30 10.65 3.90 -1.97
C SER A 30 12.04 3.76 -2.58
N GLU A 31 13.08 4.27 -1.90
CA GLU A 31 14.46 4.03 -2.33
C GLU A 31 15.32 3.45 -1.19
N THR A 32 16.27 2.61 -1.57
CA THR A 32 17.34 2.14 -0.69
C THR A 32 18.26 3.33 -0.37
N ILE A 33 18.16 3.85 0.85
CA ILE A 33 19.02 4.95 1.31
C ILE A 33 20.30 4.38 1.92
N ASP A 34 21.43 4.60 1.27
CA ASP A 34 22.74 4.15 1.73
C ASP A 34 23.39 5.12 2.73
N VAL A 35 23.13 6.42 2.61
CA VAL A 35 23.78 7.47 3.42
C VAL A 35 22.76 8.53 3.85
N TRP A 36 22.82 8.89 5.13
CA TRP A 36 22.12 10.04 5.70
C TRP A 36 23.11 11.16 5.96
N MET A 37 22.84 12.35 5.43
CA MET A 37 23.69 13.53 5.63
C MET A 37 22.87 14.67 6.24
N PRO A 38 23.49 15.51 7.10
CA PRO A 38 22.86 16.75 7.52
C PRO A 38 22.56 17.60 6.29
N MET A 39 21.32 18.11 6.22
CA MET A 39 20.90 18.95 5.09
C MET A 39 21.69 20.26 5.00
N GLY A 40 22.29 20.71 6.11
CA GLY A 40 23.15 21.90 6.12
C GLY A 40 22.40 23.11 5.60
N LEU A 41 21.29 23.47 6.25
CA LEU A 41 20.45 24.61 5.88
C LEU A 41 21.29 25.89 5.87
N GLU A 42 21.78 26.27 4.70
CA GLU A 42 22.22 27.63 4.44
C GLU A 42 20.97 28.46 4.19
N VAL A 43 20.81 29.52 4.97
CA VAL A 43 19.67 30.43 4.80
C VAL A 43 19.97 31.31 3.58
N ASP A 44 19.60 30.82 2.40
CA ASP A 44 19.50 31.65 1.21
C ASP A 44 18.20 32.48 1.31
N PRO A 45 18.27 33.82 1.38
CA PRO A 45 17.08 34.67 1.40
C PRO A 45 16.20 34.53 0.14
N ALA A 46 16.72 33.93 -0.92
CA ALA A 46 15.97 33.63 -2.14
C ALA A 46 15.27 32.26 -2.12
N ASP A 47 15.65 31.33 -1.22
CA ASP A 47 14.97 30.04 -1.05
C ASP A 47 13.72 30.22 -0.19
N GLN A 48 12.55 30.04 -0.82
CA GLN A 48 11.26 30.20 -0.16
C GLN A 48 10.86 28.98 0.68
N GLY A 49 11.67 27.91 0.68
CA GLY A 49 11.49 26.75 1.56
C GLY A 49 10.32 25.84 1.20
N HIS A 50 9.68 26.01 0.05
CA HIS A 50 8.49 25.25 -0.36
C HIS A 50 8.77 23.84 -0.86
N ASN A 51 10.04 23.42 -0.89
CA ASN A 51 10.48 22.09 -1.36
C ASN A 51 10.90 21.16 -0.23
N TYR A 52 10.71 21.54 1.04
CA TYR A 52 11.05 20.71 2.19
C TYR A 52 9.82 20.01 2.76
N ALA A 53 9.94 18.70 3.00
CA ALA A 53 9.03 17.95 3.84
C ALA A 53 9.66 17.73 5.21
N ALA A 54 8.94 18.08 6.27
CA ALA A 54 9.38 17.85 7.64
C ALA A 54 8.58 16.72 8.28
N ILE A 55 9.28 15.85 9.01
CA ILE A 55 8.65 14.86 9.89
C ILE A 55 8.91 15.31 11.32
N ALA A 56 7.82 15.50 12.07
CA ALA A 56 7.87 15.92 13.47
C ALA A 56 7.23 14.87 14.39
N ARG A 57 7.74 14.77 15.61
CA ARG A 57 7.14 13.94 16.67
C ARG A 57 6.37 14.83 17.63
N LEU A 58 5.06 14.59 17.77
CA LEU A 58 4.24 15.26 18.78
C LEU A 58 4.72 14.92 20.19
N LYS A 59 4.64 15.91 21.11
CA LYS A 59 4.87 15.69 22.53
C LYS A 59 3.83 14.69 23.09
N PRO A 60 4.19 13.88 24.10
CA PRO A 60 3.23 12.97 24.74
C PRO A 60 1.97 13.71 25.19
N GLY A 61 0.78 13.18 24.85
CA GLY A 61 -0.51 13.76 25.22
C GLY A 61 -1.01 14.91 24.34
N VAL A 62 -0.24 15.37 23.36
CA VAL A 62 -0.67 16.42 22.42
C VAL A 62 -1.41 15.79 21.24
N THR A 63 -2.61 16.30 20.96
CA THR A 63 -3.41 15.91 19.80
C THR A 63 -2.97 16.64 18.53
N LEU A 64 -3.24 16.05 17.36
CA LEU A 64 -2.96 16.69 16.07
C LEU A 64 -3.70 18.04 15.94
N ALA A 65 -4.94 18.13 16.44
CA ALA A 65 -5.72 19.37 16.41
C ALA A 65 -5.06 20.50 17.23
N GLN A 66 -4.50 20.17 18.41
CA GLN A 66 -3.76 21.14 19.22
C GLN A 66 -2.47 21.59 18.52
N ALA A 67 -1.73 20.65 17.93
CA ALA A 67 -0.52 20.98 17.16
C ALA A 67 -0.85 21.85 15.94
N GLN A 68 -1.96 21.59 15.25
CA GLN A 68 -2.40 22.40 14.12
C GLN A 68 -2.79 23.82 14.56
N ALA A 69 -3.43 23.96 15.72
CA ALA A 69 -3.77 25.27 16.28
C ALA A 69 -2.52 26.07 16.67
N GLU A 70 -1.50 25.41 17.24
CA GLU A 70 -0.20 26.03 17.55
C GLU A 70 0.55 26.42 16.26
N ALA A 71 0.59 25.55 15.25
CA ALA A 71 1.18 25.87 13.96
C ALA A 71 0.49 27.08 13.30
N ALA A 72 -0.84 27.16 13.37
CA ALA A 72 -1.60 28.29 12.86
C ALA A 72 -1.28 29.61 13.60
N SER A 73 -1.03 29.56 14.92
CA SER A 73 -0.65 30.74 15.68
C SER A 73 0.75 31.25 15.31
N LEU A 74 1.70 30.34 15.03
CA LEU A 74 3.04 30.68 14.56
C LEU A 74 3.07 31.25 13.12
N LEU A 75 2.13 30.84 12.27
CA LEU A 75 2.01 31.35 10.90
C LEU A 75 1.53 32.80 10.85
N THR A 76 0.80 33.27 11.87
CA THR A 76 0.27 34.64 11.89
C THR A 76 1.37 35.71 11.89
N PRO A 77 2.35 35.71 12.83
CA PRO A 77 3.48 36.63 12.77
C PRO A 77 4.36 36.36 11.55
N PHE A 78 4.57 35.10 11.17
CA PHE A 78 5.39 34.78 10.00
C PHE A 78 4.81 35.37 8.70
N ARG A 79 3.49 35.38 8.51
CA ARG A 79 2.85 36.07 7.38
C ARG A 79 3.06 37.58 7.40
N ALA A 80 3.08 38.19 8.58
CA ALA A 80 3.32 39.62 8.72
C ALA A 80 4.78 39.98 8.38
N ASP A 81 5.74 39.16 8.82
CA ASP A 81 7.16 39.37 8.60
C ASP A 81 7.59 39.00 7.17
N TYR A 82 6.93 38.00 6.56
CA TYR A 82 7.26 37.46 5.23
C TYR A 82 6.04 37.43 4.28
N PRO A 83 5.40 38.58 3.99
CA PRO A 83 4.17 38.63 3.19
C PRO A 83 4.34 38.15 1.74
N LYS A 84 5.59 38.03 1.26
CA LYS A 84 5.93 37.51 -0.08
C LYS A 84 6.16 35.99 -0.13
N HIS A 85 6.23 35.31 1.02
CA HIS A 85 6.59 33.88 1.12
C HIS A 85 5.38 32.96 1.38
N LEU A 86 4.24 33.54 1.78
CA LEU A 86 2.95 32.85 1.90
C LEU A 86 1.88 33.72 1.23
N GLY A 87 1.35 33.25 0.10
CA GLY A 87 0.30 33.94 -0.63
C GLY A 87 -1.02 34.04 0.13
N GLU A 88 -1.89 34.98 -0.27
CA GLU A 88 -3.26 35.04 0.23
C GLU A 88 -3.99 33.72 -0.10
N GLY A 89 -4.46 33.01 0.94
CA GLY A 89 -5.14 31.72 0.80
C GLY A 89 -4.26 30.49 1.04
N GLU A 90 -2.94 30.64 1.16
CA GLU A 90 -2.06 29.54 1.53
C GLU A 90 -2.17 29.22 3.02
N ARG A 91 -2.58 27.97 3.33
CA ARG A 91 -2.79 27.52 4.71
C ARG A 91 -1.50 27.44 5.54
N GLY A 92 -0.33 27.50 4.90
CA GLY A 92 0.98 27.34 5.52
C GLY A 92 1.24 25.90 5.93
N LEU A 93 1.65 25.68 7.19
CA LEU A 93 1.91 24.37 7.78
C LEU A 93 0.60 23.59 7.99
N ASP A 94 0.33 22.63 7.11
CA ASP A 94 -0.74 21.64 7.28
C ASP A 94 -0.16 20.36 7.89
N LEU A 95 -0.51 20.10 9.15
CA LEU A 95 -0.05 18.92 9.88
C LEU A 95 -1.02 17.77 9.64
N SER A 96 -0.52 16.72 9.01
CA SER A 96 -1.25 15.47 8.85
C SER A 96 -0.54 14.33 9.58
N SER A 97 -1.33 13.32 9.95
CA SER A 97 -0.75 12.11 10.54
C SER A 97 0.15 11.44 9.51
N TYR A 98 1.32 10.97 9.96
CA TYR A 98 2.23 10.20 9.12
C TYR A 98 1.54 9.01 8.41
N GLN A 99 0.53 8.42 9.05
CA GLN A 99 -0.25 7.33 8.49
C GLN A 99 -1.07 7.72 7.26
N GLN A 100 -1.45 9.00 7.12
CA GLN A 100 -2.20 9.50 5.97
C GLN A 100 -1.32 9.72 4.73
N TYR A 101 0.00 9.84 4.93
CA TYR A 101 0.98 9.91 3.84
C TYR A 101 1.35 8.54 3.25
N LEU A 102 0.94 7.44 3.89
CA LEU A 102 0.96 6.13 3.24
C LEU A 102 -0.10 6.14 2.14
N PRO A 103 0.23 5.78 0.89
CA PRO A 103 -0.75 5.72 -0.20
C PRO A 103 -2.05 5.04 0.25
N ALA A 104 -3.20 5.71 0.11
CA ALA A 104 -4.51 5.12 0.48
C ALA A 104 -4.74 3.76 -0.21
N THR A 105 -4.12 3.56 -1.37
CA THR A 105 -4.04 2.31 -2.12
C THR A 105 -3.43 1.17 -1.29
N LEU A 106 -2.41 1.41 -0.46
CA LEU A 106 -1.81 0.38 0.40
C LEU A 106 -2.80 -0.13 1.44
N ALA A 107 -3.54 0.77 2.09
CA ALA A 107 -4.56 0.38 3.06
C ALA A 107 -5.65 -0.47 2.39
N ALA A 108 -6.11 -0.07 1.20
CA ALA A 108 -7.08 -0.85 0.43
C ALA A 108 -6.55 -2.23 0.03
N ILE A 109 -5.28 -2.34 -0.37
CA ILE A 109 -4.62 -3.61 -0.69
C ILE A 109 -4.58 -4.52 0.55
N PHE A 110 -4.19 -4.00 1.72
CA PHE A 110 -4.16 -4.81 2.95
C PHE A 110 -5.56 -5.24 3.41
N TRP A 111 -6.58 -4.39 3.26
CA TRP A 111 -7.98 -4.79 3.51
C TRP A 111 -8.45 -5.86 2.53
N CYS A 112 -8.07 -5.77 1.26
CA CYS A 112 -8.37 -6.78 0.26
C CYS A 112 -7.71 -8.13 0.63
N PHE A 113 -6.43 -8.12 0.98
CA PHE A 113 -5.74 -9.35 1.45
C PHE A 113 -6.37 -9.93 2.71
N LEU A 114 -6.74 -9.09 3.68
CA LEU A 114 -7.45 -9.57 4.87
C LEU A 114 -8.79 -10.22 4.51
N GLY A 115 -9.51 -9.64 3.54
CA GLY A 115 -10.71 -10.22 2.96
C GLY A 115 -10.46 -11.60 2.38
N VAL A 116 -9.50 -11.72 1.44
CA VAL A 116 -9.13 -12.99 0.80
C VAL A 116 -8.73 -14.05 1.82
N VAL A 117 -7.85 -13.71 2.77
CA VAL A 117 -7.40 -14.63 3.83
C VAL A 117 -8.59 -15.05 4.71
N GLY A 118 -9.49 -14.12 5.04
CA GLY A 118 -10.71 -14.41 5.79
C GLY A 118 -11.63 -15.39 5.08
N LEU A 119 -11.82 -15.25 3.76
CA LEU A 119 -12.60 -16.18 2.96
C LEU A 119 -11.97 -17.58 2.94
N VAL A 120 -10.66 -17.67 2.71
CA VAL A 120 -9.92 -18.95 2.70
C VAL A 120 -9.98 -19.63 4.07
N LEU A 121 -9.82 -18.86 5.15
CA LEU A 121 -9.96 -19.36 6.51
C LEU A 121 -11.38 -19.87 6.79
N ALA A 122 -12.41 -19.18 6.30
CA ALA A 122 -13.80 -19.63 6.43
C ALA A 122 -14.05 -20.94 5.69
N ILE A 123 -13.49 -21.13 4.48
CA ILE A 123 -13.55 -22.40 3.73
C ILE A 123 -12.89 -23.51 4.56
N ALA A 124 -11.67 -23.28 5.05
CA ALA A 124 -10.94 -24.27 5.83
C ALA A 124 -11.67 -24.64 7.13
N ALA A 125 -12.21 -23.64 7.84
CA ALA A 125 -12.99 -23.85 9.06
C ALA A 125 -14.28 -24.63 8.78
N ALA A 126 -15.00 -24.32 7.70
CA ALA A 126 -16.20 -25.06 7.30
C ALA A 126 -15.88 -26.54 7.02
N ASN A 127 -14.79 -26.81 6.28
CA ASN A 127 -14.32 -28.17 6.00
C ASN A 127 -14.03 -28.96 7.28
N VAL A 128 -13.31 -28.34 8.22
CA VAL A 128 -13.02 -28.96 9.53
C VAL A 128 -14.31 -29.22 10.29
N VAL A 129 -15.24 -28.27 10.30
CA VAL A 129 -16.55 -28.41 10.96
C VAL A 129 -17.33 -29.58 10.38
N ASN A 130 -17.38 -29.73 9.06
CA ASN A 130 -18.12 -30.81 8.40
C ASN A 130 -17.48 -32.18 8.63
N LEU A 131 -16.16 -32.30 8.56
CA LEU A 131 -15.45 -33.54 8.87
C LEU A 131 -15.68 -33.99 10.32
N LEU A 132 -15.59 -33.05 11.28
CA LEU A 132 -15.80 -33.34 12.70
C LEU A 132 -17.27 -33.63 13.01
N LEU A 133 -18.21 -32.94 12.35
CA LEU A 133 -19.65 -33.25 12.42
C LEU A 133 -19.96 -34.65 11.86
N GLY A 134 -19.32 -35.04 10.75
CA GLY A 134 -19.44 -36.38 10.17
C GLY A 134 -18.95 -37.47 11.13
N ARG A 135 -17.78 -37.27 11.76
CA ARG A 135 -17.27 -38.15 12.83
C ARG A 135 -18.17 -38.19 14.05
N ALA A 136 -18.74 -37.05 14.46
CA ALA A 136 -19.66 -37.02 15.57
C ALA A 136 -20.97 -37.76 15.25
N ALA A 137 -21.43 -37.72 13.99
CA ALA A 137 -22.60 -38.46 13.53
C ALA A 137 -22.40 -39.98 13.61
N SER A 138 -21.20 -40.50 13.30
CA SER A 138 -20.89 -41.93 13.45
C SER A 138 -20.79 -42.36 14.93
N ARG A 139 -20.46 -41.42 15.84
CA ARG A 139 -20.41 -41.64 17.29
C ARG A 139 -21.74 -41.46 18.01
N GLN A 140 -22.82 -41.12 17.31
CA GLN A 140 -24.13 -40.91 17.94
C GLN A 140 -24.66 -42.15 18.67
N ASN A 141 -24.49 -43.34 18.09
CA ASN A 141 -24.95 -44.59 18.71
C ASN A 141 -24.22 -44.86 20.03
N GLU A 142 -22.91 -44.62 20.07
CA GLU A 142 -22.11 -44.76 21.30
C GLU A 142 -22.55 -43.77 22.37
N MET A 143 -22.76 -42.49 22.01
CA MET A 143 -23.23 -41.46 22.94
C MET A 143 -24.64 -41.75 23.46
N ALA A 144 -25.53 -42.28 22.60
CA ALA A 144 -26.89 -42.65 22.98
C ALA A 144 -26.91 -43.85 23.96
N VAL A 145 -26.07 -44.86 23.73
CA VAL A 145 -25.90 -46.00 24.65
C VAL A 145 -25.35 -45.53 26.00
N ARG A 146 -24.35 -44.65 26.01
CA ARG A 146 -23.80 -44.08 27.26
C ARG A 146 -24.85 -43.29 28.05
N LEU A 147 -25.69 -42.50 27.37
CA LEU A 147 -26.84 -41.83 27.99
C LEU A 147 -27.85 -42.82 28.57
N ALA A 148 -28.17 -43.90 27.85
CA ALA A 148 -29.09 -44.94 28.31
C ALA A 148 -28.55 -45.73 29.52
N LEU A 149 -27.22 -45.86 29.62
CA LEU A 149 -26.53 -46.42 30.79
C LEU A 149 -26.40 -45.44 31.97
N GLY A 150 -27.01 -44.25 31.88
CA GLY A 150 -27.06 -43.26 32.98
C GLY A 150 -25.95 -42.22 32.99
N ALA A 151 -25.15 -42.09 31.91
CA ALA A 151 -24.16 -41.01 31.83
C ALA A 151 -24.87 -39.64 31.72
N SER A 152 -24.41 -38.65 32.50
CA SER A 152 -24.97 -37.30 32.45
C SER A 152 -24.68 -36.63 31.10
N GLY A 153 -25.67 -35.92 30.54
CA GLY A 153 -25.51 -35.21 29.27
C GLY A 153 -24.37 -34.19 29.30
N TRP A 154 -24.12 -33.56 30.46
CA TRP A 154 -22.98 -32.67 30.66
C TRP A 154 -21.63 -33.38 30.55
N ARG A 155 -21.51 -34.63 31.05
CA ARG A 155 -20.28 -35.42 30.93
C ARG A 155 -19.95 -35.72 29.47
N LEU A 156 -20.95 -36.03 28.66
CA LEU A 156 -20.79 -36.27 27.22
C LEU A 156 -20.41 -35.02 26.44
N ILE A 157 -21.07 -33.88 26.73
CA ILE A 157 -20.73 -32.59 26.12
C ILE A 157 -19.29 -32.20 26.45
N ARG A 158 -18.90 -32.30 27.74
CA ARG A 158 -17.53 -31.99 28.17
C ARG A 158 -16.51 -32.89 27.48
N GLN A 159 -16.74 -34.20 27.42
CA GLN A 159 -15.84 -35.13 26.75
C GLN A 159 -15.67 -34.78 25.26
N SER A 160 -16.78 -34.59 24.55
CA SER A 160 -16.78 -34.24 23.12
C SER A 160 -16.06 -32.91 22.85
N ALA A 161 -16.30 -31.91 23.70
CA ALA A 161 -15.62 -30.62 23.65
C ALA A 161 -14.11 -30.75 23.90
N THR A 162 -13.68 -31.54 24.89
CA THR A 162 -12.25 -31.75 25.16
C THR A 162 -11.55 -32.47 24.00
N GLU A 163 -12.16 -33.51 23.43
CA GLU A 163 -11.56 -34.25 22.31
C GLU A 163 -11.40 -33.37 21.06
N THR A 164 -12.41 -32.59 20.72
CA THR A 164 -12.37 -31.68 19.56
C THR A 164 -11.44 -30.49 19.78
N LEU A 165 -11.44 -29.90 20.98
CA LEU A 165 -10.50 -28.86 21.36
C LEU A 165 -9.05 -29.33 21.28
N LEU A 166 -8.74 -30.54 21.74
CA LEU A 166 -7.38 -31.08 21.63
C LEU A 166 -6.94 -31.19 20.17
N ILE A 167 -7.81 -31.70 19.29
CA ILE A 167 -7.51 -31.82 17.86
C ILE A 167 -7.32 -30.45 17.22
N THR A 168 -8.21 -29.49 17.48
CA THR A 168 -8.10 -28.16 16.87
C THR A 168 -6.91 -27.40 17.41
N LEU A 169 -6.61 -27.48 18.71
CA LEU A 169 -5.43 -26.83 19.31
C LEU A 169 -4.12 -27.40 18.76
N LEU A 170 -4.01 -28.71 18.59
CA LEU A 170 -2.84 -29.33 17.97
C LEU A 170 -2.70 -28.91 16.49
N GLY A 171 -3.81 -28.86 15.75
CA GLY A 171 -3.83 -28.37 14.38
C GLY A 171 -3.44 -26.89 14.27
N GLY A 172 -3.95 -26.05 15.16
CA GLY A 172 -3.61 -24.62 15.25
C GLY A 172 -2.13 -24.41 15.61
N ALA A 173 -1.61 -25.18 16.56
CA ALA A 173 -0.19 -25.15 16.92
C ALA A 173 0.70 -25.57 15.75
N ALA A 174 0.35 -26.65 15.04
CA ALA A 174 1.06 -27.08 13.84
C ALA A 174 1.01 -26.00 12.74
N GLY A 175 -0.14 -25.35 12.55
CA GLY A 175 -0.28 -24.23 11.62
C GLY A 175 0.62 -23.05 11.96
N LEU A 176 0.74 -22.70 13.26
CA LEU A 176 1.64 -21.64 13.73
C LEU A 176 3.12 -21.98 13.52
N VAL A 177 3.49 -23.27 13.62
CA VAL A 177 4.86 -23.73 13.32
C VAL A 177 5.15 -23.61 11.83
N VAL A 178 4.16 -23.82 10.96
CA VAL A 178 4.33 -23.75 9.49
C VAL A 178 4.24 -22.31 8.96
N ALA A 179 3.56 -21.42 9.68
CA ALA A 179 3.32 -20.04 9.25
C ALA A 179 4.58 -19.24 8.85
N PRO A 180 5.73 -19.33 9.57
CA PRO A 180 6.95 -18.63 9.18
C PRO A 180 7.46 -19.02 7.78
N TRP A 181 7.47 -20.33 7.46
CA TRP A 181 7.88 -20.78 6.12
C TRP A 181 6.94 -20.30 5.02
N GLY A 182 5.63 -20.22 5.32
CA GLY A 182 4.65 -19.64 4.40
C GLY A 182 4.88 -18.16 4.16
N LEU A 183 5.24 -17.40 5.21
CA LEU A 183 5.58 -15.99 5.10
C LEU A 183 6.86 -15.79 4.27
N ASP A 184 7.91 -16.57 4.53
CA ASP A 184 9.16 -16.51 3.78
C ASP A 184 8.95 -16.79 2.29
N ALA A 185 8.14 -17.81 1.96
CA ALA A 185 7.79 -18.11 0.58
C ALA A 185 7.00 -16.97 -0.09
N LEU A 186 6.06 -16.36 0.63
CA LEU A 186 5.26 -15.24 0.11
C LEU A 186 6.12 -13.99 -0.11
N VAL A 187 7.06 -13.69 0.80
CA VAL A 187 8.02 -12.59 0.65
C VAL A 187 8.98 -12.86 -0.51
N ALA A 188 9.43 -14.09 -0.70
CA ALA A 188 10.31 -14.47 -1.81
C ALA A 188 9.63 -14.35 -3.19
N LEU A 189 8.31 -14.52 -3.25
CA LEU A 189 7.51 -14.37 -4.47
C LEU A 189 7.09 -12.92 -4.76
N ALA A 190 7.16 -12.03 -3.76
CA ALA A 190 6.75 -10.65 -3.93
C ALA A 190 7.84 -9.83 -4.66
N PRO A 191 7.46 -8.85 -5.51
CA PRO A 191 8.41 -7.90 -6.07
C PRO A 191 9.15 -7.17 -4.93
N LYS A 192 10.47 -7.03 -5.06
CA LYS A 192 11.35 -6.47 -4.00
C LYS A 192 10.92 -5.07 -3.53
N ASP A 193 10.25 -4.32 -4.39
CA ASP A 193 9.79 -2.95 -4.13
C ASP A 193 8.33 -2.86 -3.65
N PHE A 194 7.58 -3.97 -3.67
CA PHE A 194 6.14 -3.99 -3.35
C PHE A 194 5.86 -4.20 -1.85
N LEU A 195 6.73 -4.92 -1.12
CA LEU A 195 6.57 -5.18 0.32
C LEU A 195 7.71 -4.64 1.21
N PRO A 196 8.22 -3.39 1.07
CA PRO A 196 9.18 -2.83 2.02
C PRO A 196 8.67 -2.83 3.47
N VAL A 197 7.35 -2.84 3.65
CA VAL A 197 6.68 -2.85 4.96
C VAL A 197 6.80 -4.21 5.66
N VAL A 198 6.87 -5.34 4.95
CA VAL A 198 6.75 -6.67 5.57
C VAL A 198 8.11 -7.24 6.02
N ALA A 199 9.20 -6.84 5.36
CA ALA A 199 10.55 -7.34 5.62
C ALA A 199 11.12 -7.00 7.03
N GLY A 200 10.46 -6.11 7.79
CA GLY A 200 10.81 -5.78 9.18
C GLY A 200 9.99 -6.52 10.24
N TYR A 201 8.86 -7.14 9.87
CA TYR A 201 7.97 -7.86 10.78
C TYR A 201 8.24 -9.37 10.70
N GLY A 202 9.45 -9.81 11.05
CA GLY A 202 9.80 -11.23 11.12
C GLY A 202 9.09 -12.03 12.24
N TRP A 203 8.07 -11.45 12.88
CA TRP A 203 7.46 -11.96 14.11
C TRP A 203 5.94 -11.93 13.96
N LEU A 204 5.29 -13.05 14.27
CA LEU A 204 3.83 -13.12 14.37
C LEU A 204 3.34 -12.17 15.46
N ASP A 205 2.55 -11.17 15.09
CA ASP A 205 1.94 -10.22 16.04
C ASP A 205 1.09 -11.00 17.05
N LEU A 206 1.16 -10.62 18.33
CA LEU A 206 0.33 -11.18 19.40
C LEU A 206 -1.17 -11.08 19.09
N ARG A 207 -1.59 -10.06 18.32
CA ARG A 207 -2.96 -9.91 17.82
C ARG A 207 -3.33 -11.03 16.84
N VAL A 208 -2.42 -11.41 15.95
CA VAL A 208 -2.62 -12.51 14.99
C VAL A 208 -2.64 -13.85 15.72
N LEU A 209 -1.74 -14.04 16.70
CA LEU A 209 -1.76 -15.22 17.57
C LEU A 209 -3.07 -15.33 18.35
N GLY A 210 -3.54 -14.22 18.93
CA GLY A 210 -4.82 -14.15 19.65
C GLY A 210 -6.02 -14.46 18.74
N PHE A 211 -6.02 -13.91 17.52
CA PHE A 211 -7.05 -14.21 16.52
C PHE A 211 -7.05 -15.69 16.11
N ALA A 212 -5.88 -16.26 15.79
CA ALA A 212 -5.75 -17.66 15.42
C ALA A 212 -6.21 -18.59 16.55
N LEU A 213 -5.86 -18.27 17.80
CA LEU A 213 -6.33 -18.99 18.98
C LEU A 213 -7.86 -18.90 19.13
N ALA A 214 -8.44 -17.71 18.96
CA ALA A 214 -9.88 -17.50 19.05
C ALA A 214 -10.64 -18.32 18.00
N VAL A 215 -10.17 -18.34 16.75
CA VAL A 215 -10.76 -19.15 15.67
C VAL A 215 -10.64 -20.64 15.97
N THR A 216 -9.48 -21.09 16.43
CA THR A 216 -9.22 -22.50 16.78
C THR A 216 -10.13 -22.99 17.91
N LEU A 217 -10.32 -22.16 18.93
CA LEU A 217 -11.25 -22.43 20.03
C LEU A 217 -12.70 -22.42 19.55
N ALA A 218 -13.09 -21.44 18.74
CA ALA A 218 -14.45 -21.34 18.21
C ALA A 218 -14.83 -22.58 17.38
N VAL A 219 -13.95 -23.02 16.47
CA VAL A 219 -14.15 -24.23 15.66
C VAL A 219 -14.19 -25.48 16.54
N GLY A 220 -13.28 -25.63 17.50
CA GLY A 220 -13.26 -26.77 18.42
C GLY A 220 -14.52 -26.85 19.27
N LEU A 221 -14.94 -25.73 19.89
CA LEU A 221 -16.15 -25.67 20.69
C LEU A 221 -17.41 -25.94 19.87
N ALA A 222 -17.54 -25.31 18.68
CA ALA A 222 -18.69 -25.52 17.82
C ALA A 222 -18.84 -27.00 17.42
N THR A 223 -17.73 -27.63 17.02
CA THR A 223 -17.73 -29.04 16.58
C THR A 223 -17.87 -30.04 17.72
N GLY A 224 -17.40 -29.72 18.93
CA GLY A 224 -17.56 -30.57 20.11
C GLY A 224 -18.95 -30.48 20.75
N ILE A 225 -19.50 -29.27 20.84
CA ILE A 225 -20.72 -28.98 21.62
C ILE A 225 -21.98 -29.23 20.79
N ILE A 226 -22.04 -28.76 19.54
CA ILE A 226 -23.25 -28.83 18.71
C ILE A 226 -23.75 -30.29 18.55
N PRO A 227 -22.91 -31.30 18.22
CA PRO A 227 -23.38 -32.67 18.07
C PRO A 227 -23.79 -33.29 19.40
N ALA A 228 -23.01 -33.06 20.46
CA ALA A 228 -23.28 -33.61 21.77
C ALA A 228 -24.60 -33.10 22.35
N LEU A 229 -24.88 -31.79 22.20
CA LEU A 229 -26.17 -31.20 22.58
C LEU A 229 -27.34 -31.82 21.80
N ARG A 230 -27.17 -32.07 20.50
CA ARG A 230 -28.22 -32.72 19.69
C ARG A 230 -28.53 -34.12 20.20
N VAL A 231 -27.52 -34.93 20.51
CA VAL A 231 -27.74 -36.29 21.06
C VAL A 231 -28.46 -36.23 22.40
N VAL A 232 -28.03 -35.36 23.32
CA VAL A 232 -28.68 -35.19 24.63
C VAL A 232 -30.15 -34.77 24.46
N ARG A 233 -30.45 -33.83 23.57
CA ARG A 233 -31.83 -33.36 23.32
C ARG A 233 -32.71 -34.41 22.63
N LEU A 234 -32.18 -35.11 21.63
CA LEU A 234 -32.93 -36.13 20.89
C LEU A 234 -33.22 -37.36 21.75
N ASN A 235 -32.28 -37.77 22.61
CA ASN A 235 -32.49 -38.94 23.48
C ASN A 235 -33.54 -38.65 24.58
N LEU A 236 -33.62 -37.41 25.07
CA LEU A 236 -34.70 -36.95 25.98
C LEU A 236 -36.08 -36.89 25.31
N GLY A 237 -36.14 -36.71 23.98
CA GLY A 237 -37.39 -36.69 23.20
C GLY A 237 -37.87 -38.06 22.73
N ASN A 238 -36.95 -38.98 22.41
CA ASN A 238 -37.28 -40.29 21.83
C ASN A 238 -37.41 -41.43 22.86
N THR A 239 -36.92 -41.26 24.10
CA THR A 239 -37.14 -42.25 25.19
C THR A 239 -38.60 -42.42 25.60
N LEU A 240 -39.53 -41.63 25.05
CA LEU A 240 -40.96 -41.79 25.24
C LEU A 240 -41.72 -42.38 24.02
N LYS A 241 -41.06 -42.70 22.89
CA LYS A 241 -41.79 -43.11 21.67
C LYS A 241 -41.25 -44.29 20.84
N GLU A 242 -40.04 -44.81 21.08
CA GLU A 242 -39.45 -45.85 20.19
C GLU A 242 -39.33 -47.25 20.80
N GLY A 243 -40.22 -47.60 21.73
CA GLY A 243 -40.47 -48.99 22.11
C GLY A 243 -41.22 -49.77 21.02
N GLY A 244 -40.55 -50.09 19.91
CA GLY A 244 -41.00 -51.11 18.97
C GLY A 244 -41.08 -50.67 17.52
N ARG A 245 -40.07 -51.04 16.72
CA ARG A 245 -40.21 -51.69 15.39
C ARG A 245 -38.86 -51.85 14.68
N GLY A 246 -38.51 -53.11 14.40
CA GLY A 246 -37.97 -53.53 13.10
C GLY A 246 -36.46 -53.49 12.89
N VAL A 247 -35.82 -54.65 13.08
CA VAL A 247 -34.53 -55.02 12.48
C VAL A 247 -34.69 -55.10 10.96
N GLY A 248 -33.82 -54.42 10.20
CA GLY A 248 -33.71 -54.57 8.74
C GLY A 248 -34.14 -53.34 7.92
N ARG A 249 -33.29 -52.31 7.86
CA ARG A 249 -33.34 -51.34 6.76
C ARG A 249 -31.94 -50.77 6.54
N GLU A 250 -31.45 -50.86 5.29
CA GLU A 250 -30.19 -50.28 4.84
C GLU A 250 -30.06 -48.82 5.30
N PRO A 251 -28.83 -48.32 5.60
CA PRO A 251 -28.65 -46.97 6.08
C PRO A 251 -29.04 -45.96 5.00
N ARG A 252 -30.26 -45.41 5.09
CA ARG A 252 -30.69 -44.29 4.27
C ARG A 252 -29.72 -43.12 4.50
N PRO A 253 -29.15 -42.50 3.46
CA PRO A 253 -28.31 -41.33 3.63
C PRO A 253 -29.13 -40.23 4.31
N ARG A 254 -28.67 -39.75 5.46
CA ARG A 254 -29.38 -38.74 6.24
C ARG A 254 -29.44 -37.44 5.41
N PRO A 255 -30.63 -36.88 5.12
CA PRO A 255 -30.77 -35.67 4.29
C PRO A 255 -30.02 -34.45 4.84
N LEU A 256 -29.76 -34.43 6.15
CA LEU A 256 -28.94 -33.42 6.82
C LEU A 256 -27.46 -33.45 6.40
N ALA A 257 -26.88 -34.64 6.17
CA ALA A 257 -25.48 -34.75 5.73
C ALA A 257 -25.35 -34.31 4.27
N ALA A 258 -26.32 -34.67 3.42
CA ALA A 258 -26.38 -34.20 2.03
C ALA A 258 -26.60 -32.67 1.96
N GLY A 259 -27.43 -32.10 2.83
CA GLY A 259 -27.64 -30.65 2.92
C GLY A 259 -26.41 -29.90 3.44
N LEU A 260 -25.67 -30.46 4.39
CA LEU A 260 -24.40 -29.90 4.87
C LEU A 260 -23.33 -29.89 3.78
N VAL A 261 -23.18 -30.99 3.05
CA VAL A 261 -22.23 -31.11 1.93
C VAL A 261 -22.64 -30.17 0.78
N ALA A 262 -23.93 -30.10 0.43
CA ALA A 262 -24.39 -29.16 -0.60
C ALA A 262 -24.19 -27.69 -0.18
N GLY A 263 -24.48 -27.36 1.08
CA GLY A 263 -24.23 -26.02 1.64
C GLY A 263 -22.75 -25.66 1.66
N GLU A 264 -21.88 -26.62 1.96
CA GLU A 264 -20.42 -26.47 1.90
C GLU A 264 -19.90 -26.28 0.49
N ILE A 265 -20.34 -27.10 -0.47
CA ILE A 265 -19.96 -26.93 -1.88
C ILE A 265 -20.42 -25.56 -2.38
N THR A 266 -21.64 -25.13 -2.03
CA THR A 266 -22.15 -23.81 -2.41
C THR A 266 -21.33 -22.69 -1.77
N LEU A 267 -21.11 -22.75 -0.45
CA LEU A 267 -20.33 -21.75 0.29
C LEU A 267 -18.89 -21.69 -0.23
N SER A 268 -18.24 -22.84 -0.40
CA SER A 268 -16.87 -22.93 -0.93
C SER A 268 -16.79 -22.38 -2.35
N THR A 269 -17.78 -22.66 -3.21
CA THR A 269 -17.82 -22.12 -4.58
C THR A 269 -17.99 -20.60 -4.58
N VAL A 270 -18.88 -20.06 -3.74
CA VAL A 270 -19.10 -18.61 -3.61
C VAL A 270 -17.87 -17.92 -3.05
N LEU A 271 -17.25 -18.48 -2.01
CA LEU A 271 -16.04 -17.94 -1.40
C LEU A 271 -14.84 -18.02 -2.35
N LEU A 272 -14.68 -19.11 -3.10
CA LEU A 272 -13.65 -19.27 -4.11
C LEU A 272 -13.85 -18.30 -5.28
N ALA A 273 -15.08 -18.13 -5.76
CA ALA A 273 -15.41 -17.15 -6.77
C ALA A 273 -15.12 -15.72 -6.28
N GLY A 274 -15.47 -15.39 -5.03
CA GLY A 274 -15.14 -14.11 -4.41
C GLY A 274 -13.64 -13.87 -4.29
N ALA A 275 -12.88 -14.87 -3.85
CA ALA A 275 -11.41 -14.80 -3.78
C ALA A 275 -10.78 -14.61 -5.17
N LEU A 276 -11.26 -15.35 -6.18
CA LEU A 276 -10.80 -15.21 -7.56
C LEU A 276 -11.11 -13.82 -8.12
N LEU A 277 -12.32 -13.29 -7.90
CA LEU A 277 -12.70 -11.94 -8.32
C LEU A 277 -11.86 -10.87 -7.64
N LEU A 278 -11.52 -11.02 -6.36
CA LEU A 278 -10.62 -10.10 -5.65
C LEU A 278 -9.20 -10.15 -6.23
N ILE A 279 -8.69 -11.35 -6.55
CA ILE A 279 -7.39 -11.53 -7.19
C ILE A 279 -7.40 -10.88 -8.59
N VAL A 280 -8.42 -11.14 -9.40
CA VAL A 280 -8.58 -10.52 -10.73
C VAL A 280 -8.68 -9.00 -10.60
N SER A 281 -9.49 -8.48 -9.68
CA SER A 281 -9.61 -7.05 -9.45
C SER A 281 -8.29 -6.41 -8.99
N LEU A 282 -7.48 -7.12 -8.20
CA LEU A 282 -6.14 -6.67 -7.83
C LEU A 282 -5.22 -6.65 -9.05
N PHE A 283 -5.25 -7.68 -9.89
CA PHE A 283 -4.50 -7.69 -11.15
C PHE A 283 -4.94 -6.55 -12.08
N ASP A 284 -6.23 -6.30 -12.22
CA ASP A 284 -6.76 -5.20 -13.02
C ASP A 284 -6.32 -3.84 -12.48
N LEU A 285 -6.31 -3.68 -11.15
CA LEU A 285 -5.83 -2.46 -10.48
C LEU A 285 -4.32 -2.25 -10.72
N LEU A 286 -3.53 -3.33 -10.69
CA LEU A 286 -2.10 -3.29 -10.99
C LEU A 286 -1.80 -3.15 -12.49
N ALA A 287 -2.73 -3.59 -13.36
CA ALA A 287 -2.62 -3.53 -14.82
C ALA A 287 -3.19 -2.23 -15.41
N VAL A 288 -3.63 -1.27 -14.58
CA VAL A 288 -4.05 0.05 -15.04
C VAL A 288 -2.90 0.65 -15.85
N ARG A 289 -3.16 0.88 -17.14
CA ARG A 289 -2.19 1.46 -18.06
C ARG A 289 -1.75 2.82 -17.50
N PRO A 290 -0.45 3.02 -17.20
CA PRO A 290 -0.01 4.19 -16.47
C PRO A 290 0.03 5.47 -17.34
N GLY A 291 -0.44 5.39 -18.60
CA GLY A 291 -0.42 6.48 -19.56
C GLY A 291 0.91 6.66 -20.29
N PHE A 292 1.87 5.76 -20.05
CA PHE A 292 3.16 5.65 -20.74
C PHE A 292 3.49 4.17 -20.97
N ASN A 293 4.48 3.87 -21.83
CA ASN A 293 4.93 2.52 -22.09
C ASN A 293 6.23 2.21 -21.32
N PRO A 294 6.19 1.38 -20.27
CA PRO A 294 7.40 0.96 -19.55
C PRO A 294 8.17 -0.17 -20.25
N GLU A 295 7.60 -0.81 -21.27
CA GLU A 295 8.25 -1.93 -21.95
C GLU A 295 9.49 -1.46 -22.72
N GLN A 296 10.60 -2.19 -22.56
CA GLN A 296 11.89 -1.91 -23.23
C GLN A 296 12.52 -0.55 -22.86
N LEU A 297 12.09 0.07 -21.76
CA LEU A 297 12.69 1.30 -21.24
C LEU A 297 13.76 0.97 -20.20
N TRP A 298 14.95 1.54 -20.37
CA TRP A 298 16.01 1.52 -19.36
C TRP A 298 16.16 2.91 -18.75
N THR A 299 16.13 2.97 -17.41
CA THR A 299 16.25 4.24 -16.68
C THR A 299 17.46 4.21 -15.76
N PHE A 300 18.09 5.37 -15.61
CA PHE A 300 19.22 5.58 -14.71
C PHE A 300 19.07 6.95 -14.07
N ARG A 301 19.36 7.05 -12.77
CA ARG A 301 19.48 8.35 -12.11
C ARG A 301 20.92 8.84 -12.20
N MET A 302 21.08 10.11 -12.54
CA MET A 302 22.36 10.80 -12.47
C MET A 302 22.27 11.93 -11.47
N SER A 303 23.25 12.01 -10.57
CA SER A 303 23.43 13.15 -9.68
C SER A 303 24.53 14.04 -10.25
N LEU A 304 24.23 15.33 -10.43
CA LEU A 304 25.17 16.35 -10.89
C LEU A 304 25.67 17.16 -9.69
N PRO A 305 26.94 17.01 -9.26
CA PRO A 305 27.47 17.75 -8.12
C PRO A 305 27.48 19.26 -8.39
N ALA A 306 26.90 20.04 -7.48
CA ALA A 306 26.83 21.50 -7.58
C ALA A 306 28.22 22.16 -7.64
N GLU A 307 29.25 21.54 -7.05
CA GLU A 307 30.63 22.05 -7.12
C GLU A 307 31.20 22.07 -8.54
N LYS A 308 30.79 21.10 -9.37
CA LYS A 308 31.28 20.92 -10.74
C LYS A 308 30.36 21.58 -11.77
N PHE A 309 29.05 21.56 -11.53
CA PHE A 309 28.04 22.12 -12.42
C PHE A 309 27.41 23.35 -11.76
N LYS A 310 28.06 24.50 -11.92
CA LYS A 310 27.66 25.76 -11.27
C LYS A 310 26.55 26.50 -12.00
N THR A 311 26.31 26.17 -13.27
CA THR A 311 25.27 26.81 -14.09
C THR A 311 24.38 25.78 -14.76
N ILE A 312 23.12 26.16 -15.00
CA ILE A 312 22.13 25.34 -15.71
C ILE A 312 22.67 24.97 -17.11
N THR A 313 23.37 25.90 -17.78
CA THR A 313 23.98 25.65 -19.08
C THR A 313 25.04 24.55 -19.04
N GLN A 314 25.86 24.48 -17.98
CA GLN A 314 26.85 23.41 -17.84
C GLN A 314 26.18 22.04 -17.65
N ALA A 315 25.15 21.97 -16.80
CA ALA A 315 24.37 20.76 -16.59
C ALA A 315 23.69 20.30 -17.88
N TRP A 316 23.02 21.21 -18.59
CA TRP A 316 22.36 20.95 -19.86
C TRP A 316 23.33 20.43 -20.93
N ASN A 317 24.47 21.10 -21.12
CA ASN A 317 25.46 20.68 -22.11
C ASN A 317 26.02 19.28 -21.82
N PHE A 318 26.17 18.93 -20.55
CA PHE A 318 26.60 17.59 -20.15
C PHE A 318 25.51 16.54 -20.41
N GLU A 319 24.25 16.83 -20.07
CA GLU A 319 23.11 15.97 -20.40
C GLU A 319 23.00 15.70 -21.91
N GLN A 320 23.21 16.72 -22.75
CA GLN A 320 23.23 16.57 -24.20
C GLN A 320 24.37 15.67 -24.67
N GLN A 321 25.60 15.87 -24.17
CA GLN A 321 26.74 14.99 -24.51
C GLN A 321 26.50 13.53 -24.13
N VAL A 322 25.91 13.29 -22.95
CA VAL A 322 25.54 11.94 -22.51
C VAL A 322 24.47 11.36 -23.43
N SER A 323 23.43 12.12 -23.73
CA SER A 323 22.33 11.69 -24.59
C SER A 323 22.80 11.34 -26.00
N ASP A 324 23.64 12.18 -26.60
CA ASP A 324 24.21 11.95 -27.93
C ASP A 324 25.07 10.69 -27.96
N ARG A 325 25.89 10.46 -26.92
CA ARG A 325 26.70 9.24 -26.85
C ARG A 325 25.83 7.99 -26.68
N LEU A 326 24.77 8.05 -25.88
CA LEU A 326 23.84 6.93 -25.71
C LEU A 326 23.11 6.60 -27.02
N ARG A 327 22.73 7.62 -27.81
CA ARG A 327 22.10 7.43 -29.13
C ARG A 327 23.01 6.70 -30.12
N THR A 328 24.33 6.73 -29.95
CA THR A 328 25.27 5.99 -30.83
C THR A 328 25.38 4.50 -30.50
N LEU A 329 24.83 4.05 -29.37
CA LEU A 329 24.95 2.64 -28.96
C LEU A 329 24.02 1.74 -29.79
N PRO A 330 24.49 0.57 -30.25
CA PRO A 330 23.65 -0.39 -30.94
C PRO A 330 22.45 -0.83 -30.09
N GLY A 331 21.25 -0.79 -30.68
CA GLY A 331 20.01 -1.18 -30.00
C GLY A 331 19.31 -0.05 -29.24
N VAL A 332 19.91 1.14 -29.14
CA VAL A 332 19.23 2.33 -28.60
C VAL A 332 18.45 3.01 -29.72
N SER A 333 17.12 3.07 -29.57
CA SER A 333 16.23 3.73 -30.53
C SER A 333 15.99 5.20 -30.19
N GLN A 334 15.82 5.51 -28.89
CA GLN A 334 15.49 6.84 -28.39
C GLN A 334 16.15 7.08 -27.04
N VAL A 335 16.45 8.35 -26.74
CA VAL A 335 17.04 8.81 -25.48
C VAL A 335 16.39 10.13 -25.11
N ALA A 336 15.93 10.21 -23.87
CA ALA A 336 15.39 11.42 -23.27
C ALA A 336 15.85 11.55 -21.81
N THR A 337 15.93 12.79 -21.33
CA THR A 337 16.19 13.11 -19.92
C THR A 337 14.94 13.69 -19.26
N ALA A 338 14.80 13.45 -17.97
CA ALA A 338 13.74 14.02 -17.14
C ALA A 338 14.28 14.25 -15.73
N SER A 339 13.81 15.32 -15.07
CA SER A 339 14.12 15.57 -13.66
C SER A 339 13.60 14.45 -12.75
N ASN A 340 12.44 13.86 -13.11
CA ASN A 340 11.75 12.82 -12.37
C ASN A 340 10.95 11.95 -13.34
N LEU A 341 10.83 10.65 -13.08
CA LEU A 341 9.99 9.77 -13.89
C LEU A 341 8.50 10.08 -13.67
N PRO A 342 7.60 9.60 -14.57
CA PRO A 342 6.17 9.66 -14.29
C PRO A 342 5.84 9.00 -12.95
N LEU A 343 4.83 9.54 -12.26
CA LEU A 343 4.40 9.09 -10.92
C LEU A 343 5.38 9.38 -9.77
N GLU A 344 6.63 9.78 -10.04
CA GLU A 344 7.52 10.35 -9.02
C GLU A 344 7.13 11.79 -8.69
N TRP A 345 7.47 12.25 -7.49
CA TRP A 345 7.28 13.66 -7.14
C TRP A 345 8.23 14.53 -7.95
N GLY A 346 7.68 15.47 -8.72
CA GLY A 346 8.42 16.53 -9.39
C GLY A 346 8.72 17.69 -8.45
N PHE A 347 9.27 18.78 -8.99
CA PHE A 347 9.51 19.99 -8.21
C PHE A 347 8.21 20.79 -8.02
N ASN A 348 8.05 21.40 -6.84
CA ASN A 348 6.99 22.37 -6.63
C ASN A 348 7.33 23.64 -7.41
N PHE A 349 6.39 24.09 -8.22
CA PHE A 349 6.55 25.24 -9.09
C PHE A 349 5.35 26.16 -8.93
N GLY A 350 5.58 27.38 -8.44
CA GLY A 350 4.56 28.40 -8.32
C GLY A 350 4.21 28.99 -9.68
N ILE A 351 2.93 29.11 -9.99
CA ILE A 351 2.43 29.80 -11.17
C ILE A 351 1.40 30.86 -10.77
N ASP A 352 1.42 31.98 -11.46
CA ASP A 352 0.35 32.97 -11.40
C ASP A 352 -0.71 32.60 -12.43
N VAL A 353 -1.93 32.34 -11.95
CA VAL A 353 -3.09 32.07 -12.79
C VAL A 353 -4.09 33.21 -12.65
N VAL A 354 -4.56 33.73 -13.79
CA VAL A 354 -5.67 34.67 -13.83
C VAL A 354 -6.97 33.90 -13.96
N ASP A 355 -7.76 33.85 -12.89
CA ASP A 355 -9.08 33.24 -12.90
C ASP A 355 -10.17 34.30 -12.71
N GLY A 356 -11.00 34.54 -13.73
CA GLY A 356 -12.11 35.50 -13.64
C GLY A 356 -11.72 36.97 -13.39
N GLY A 357 -10.43 37.32 -13.50
CA GLY A 357 -9.90 38.65 -13.18
C GLY A 357 -9.14 38.71 -11.86
N GLU A 358 -9.27 37.69 -11.00
CA GLU A 358 -8.45 37.54 -9.79
C GLU A 358 -7.16 36.79 -10.12
N LYS A 359 -6.04 37.31 -9.62
CA LYS A 359 -4.74 36.64 -9.70
C LYS A 359 -4.62 35.70 -8.50
N ALA A 360 -4.55 34.41 -8.75
CA ALA A 360 -4.24 33.41 -7.74
C ALA A 360 -2.84 32.86 -7.99
N HIS A 361 -2.02 32.84 -6.93
CA HIS A 361 -0.75 32.10 -6.95
C HIS A 361 -1.04 30.65 -6.55
N VAL A 362 -0.64 29.69 -7.38
CA VAL A 362 -0.86 28.27 -7.11
C VAL A 362 0.41 27.48 -7.36
N TYR A 363 0.70 26.54 -6.47
CA TYR A 363 1.77 25.57 -6.69
C TYR A 363 1.27 24.40 -7.52
N ILE A 364 2.05 24.05 -8.53
CA ILE A 364 1.88 22.86 -9.35
C ILE A 364 3.12 22.00 -9.21
N MET A 365 2.96 20.71 -9.46
CA MET A 365 4.10 19.82 -9.60
C MET A 365 4.56 19.86 -11.06
N ALA A 366 5.79 20.32 -11.27
CA ALA A 366 6.38 20.42 -12.60
C ALA A 366 7.55 19.44 -12.76
N ARG A 367 7.84 19.11 -14.02
CA ARG A 367 8.96 18.25 -14.41
C ARG A 367 9.65 18.90 -15.60
N ALA A 368 10.96 18.89 -15.59
CA ALA A 368 11.78 19.30 -16.72
C ALA A 368 12.09 18.03 -17.52
N VAL A 369 11.90 18.10 -18.84
CA VAL A 369 12.12 16.97 -19.74
C VAL A 369 12.81 17.45 -21.02
N SER A 370 13.61 16.58 -21.63
CA SER A 370 14.26 16.88 -22.91
C SER A 370 13.26 16.82 -24.08
N PRO A 371 13.60 17.38 -25.24
CA PRO A 371 12.95 17.04 -26.50
C PRO A 371 12.93 15.52 -26.71
N GLY A 372 11.86 15.01 -27.33
CA GLY A 372 11.67 13.58 -27.57
C GLY A 372 11.21 12.75 -26.37
N TYR A 373 11.00 13.36 -25.19
CA TYR A 373 10.60 12.64 -23.98
C TYR A 373 9.25 11.93 -24.10
N PHE A 374 8.25 12.60 -24.68
CA PHE A 374 6.90 12.02 -24.81
C PHE A 374 6.90 10.86 -25.79
N GLU A 375 7.67 10.96 -26.87
CA GLU A 375 7.89 9.89 -27.85
C GLU A 375 8.62 8.70 -27.20
N THR A 376 9.69 8.97 -26.44
CA THR A 376 10.50 7.94 -25.75
C THR A 376 9.66 7.18 -24.73
N MET A 377 8.79 7.89 -24.01
CA MET A 377 7.90 7.30 -23.01
C MET A 377 6.60 6.75 -23.61
N GLY A 378 6.34 6.93 -24.91
CA GLY A 378 5.08 6.55 -25.56
C GLY A 378 3.85 7.27 -25.01
N ILE A 379 4.02 8.52 -24.53
CA ILE A 379 2.94 9.36 -23.99
C ILE A 379 2.33 10.18 -25.14
N PRO A 380 1.03 10.01 -25.46
CA PRO A 380 0.42 10.74 -26.55
C PRO A 380 0.17 12.22 -26.19
N VAL A 381 0.63 13.14 -27.05
CA VAL A 381 0.24 14.56 -26.99
C VAL A 381 -1.14 14.71 -27.62
N LEU A 382 -2.13 15.07 -26.79
CA LEU A 382 -3.53 15.16 -27.23
C LEU A 382 -3.82 16.39 -28.09
N LEU A 383 -3.12 17.49 -27.83
CA LEU A 383 -3.34 18.78 -28.48
C LEU A 383 -2.04 19.59 -28.51
N GLY A 384 -1.74 20.24 -29.63
CA GLY A 384 -0.50 20.99 -29.83
C GLY A 384 0.67 20.12 -30.27
N ARG A 385 1.86 20.38 -29.71
CA ARG A 385 3.11 19.67 -30.02
C ARG A 385 3.92 19.39 -28.75
N GLY A 386 4.81 18.39 -28.82
CA GLY A 386 5.85 18.18 -27.81
C GLY A 386 6.94 19.25 -27.84
N PHE A 387 7.90 19.14 -26.91
CA PHE A 387 9.08 19.98 -26.88
C PHE A 387 10.00 19.66 -28.07
N GLY A 388 10.48 20.71 -28.75
CA GLY A 388 11.46 20.61 -29.83
C GLY A 388 12.81 21.21 -29.44
N ASP A 389 13.82 21.01 -30.27
CA ASP A 389 15.20 21.45 -30.02
C ASP A 389 15.35 22.99 -29.93
N THR A 390 14.36 23.75 -30.43
CA THR A 390 14.34 25.21 -30.37
C THR A 390 13.71 25.76 -29.09
N ASP A 391 13.07 24.92 -28.26
CA ASP A 391 12.38 25.33 -27.03
C ASP A 391 13.39 25.44 -25.87
N MET A 392 14.38 26.33 -26.02
CA MET A 392 15.50 26.49 -25.10
C MET A 392 15.42 27.79 -24.30
N ALA A 393 16.25 27.91 -23.26
CA ALA A 393 16.41 29.16 -22.54
C ALA A 393 16.75 30.32 -23.50
N GLY A 394 15.93 31.37 -23.48
CA GLY A 394 16.04 32.52 -24.39
C GLY A 394 15.07 32.51 -25.57
N SER A 395 14.38 31.39 -25.85
CA SER A 395 13.25 31.35 -26.78
C SER A 395 11.93 31.70 -26.09
N ALA A 396 10.84 31.76 -26.85
CA ALA A 396 9.50 31.83 -26.27
C ALA A 396 9.28 30.65 -25.31
N PRO A 397 8.83 30.87 -24.07
CA PRO A 397 8.59 29.79 -23.12
C PRO A 397 7.50 28.83 -23.62
N VAL A 398 7.77 27.54 -23.55
CA VAL A 398 6.82 26.47 -23.89
C VAL A 398 6.57 25.63 -22.66
N VAL A 399 5.30 25.29 -22.41
CA VAL A 399 4.89 24.43 -21.30
C VAL A 399 3.85 23.44 -21.80
N LEU A 400 4.00 22.18 -21.40
CA LEU A 400 2.98 21.15 -21.58
C LEU A 400 2.28 20.90 -20.24
N VAL A 401 0.96 20.81 -20.29
CA VAL A 401 0.11 20.61 -19.12
C VAL A 401 -0.71 19.33 -19.26
N ASN A 402 -1.00 18.68 -18.13
CA ASN A 402 -1.88 17.53 -18.16
C ASN A 402 -3.35 17.93 -18.31
N GLN A 403 -4.21 16.97 -18.65
CA GLN A 403 -5.63 17.20 -18.86
C GLN A 403 -6.35 17.74 -17.61
N THR A 404 -5.91 17.34 -16.42
CA THR A 404 -6.49 17.80 -15.14
C THR A 404 -6.28 19.30 -14.95
N LEU A 405 -5.05 19.79 -15.15
CA LEU A 405 -4.71 21.20 -15.05
C LEU A 405 -5.42 22.01 -16.13
N ALA A 406 -5.43 21.50 -17.36
CA ALA A 406 -6.16 22.13 -18.47
C ALA A 406 -7.66 22.26 -18.15
N ARG A 407 -8.35 21.20 -17.69
CA ARG A 407 -9.77 21.26 -17.32
C ARG A 407 -10.04 22.24 -16.17
N ARG A 408 -9.16 22.27 -15.17
CA ARG A 408 -9.30 23.13 -13.98
C ARG A 408 -9.24 24.61 -14.34
N PHE A 409 -8.29 25.00 -15.20
CA PHE A 409 -8.02 26.42 -15.46
C PHE A 409 -8.54 26.93 -16.81
N ALA A 410 -8.71 26.09 -17.82
CA ALA A 410 -9.27 26.52 -19.10
C ALA A 410 -10.79 26.75 -19.02
N LYS A 411 -11.50 26.16 -18.03
CA LYS A 411 -12.94 26.31 -17.78
C LYS A 411 -13.80 26.16 -19.05
N GLY A 412 -13.47 25.19 -19.90
CA GLY A 412 -14.19 24.90 -21.15
C GLY A 412 -13.70 25.67 -22.39
N ARG A 413 -12.68 26.53 -22.26
CA ARG A 413 -11.96 27.15 -23.41
C ARG A 413 -10.90 26.20 -23.97
N ASP A 414 -10.48 26.44 -25.21
CA ASP A 414 -9.34 25.75 -25.81
C ASP A 414 -8.08 26.01 -24.95
N PRO A 415 -7.44 24.99 -24.37
CA PRO A 415 -6.27 25.19 -23.52
C PRO A 415 -5.05 25.71 -24.28
N LEU A 416 -5.00 25.60 -25.62
CA LEU A 416 -3.92 26.17 -26.43
C LEU A 416 -3.96 27.70 -26.39
N GLY A 417 -2.94 28.32 -25.81
CA GLY A 417 -2.80 29.77 -25.73
C GLY A 417 -3.80 30.48 -24.80
N ALA A 418 -4.83 29.79 -24.29
CA ALA A 418 -5.83 30.39 -23.41
C ALA A 418 -5.60 30.14 -21.92
N LEU A 419 -4.60 29.33 -21.54
CA LEU A 419 -4.14 29.30 -20.15
C LEU A 419 -3.35 30.59 -19.89
N PRO A 420 -3.85 31.50 -19.04
CA PRO A 420 -3.07 32.64 -18.58
C PRO A 420 -2.08 32.14 -17.52
N CYS A 421 -1.26 31.15 -17.85
CA CYS A 421 -0.07 30.84 -17.10
C CYS A 421 0.97 31.87 -17.52
N MET A 422 0.97 33.03 -16.87
CA MET A 422 2.17 33.85 -16.87
C MET A 422 3.20 33.08 -16.06
N VAL A 423 3.93 32.19 -16.73
CA VAL A 423 5.15 31.60 -16.18
C VAL A 423 6.19 32.70 -16.20
N ARG A 424 6.09 33.62 -15.25
CA ARG A 424 7.19 34.52 -14.94
C ARG A 424 8.16 33.70 -14.10
N ALA A 425 9.12 33.06 -14.75
CA ALA A 425 10.37 32.76 -14.07
C ALA A 425 10.90 34.10 -13.57
N ARG A 426 10.82 34.36 -12.26
CA ARG A 426 11.61 35.45 -11.70
C ARG A 426 13.05 35.06 -11.94
N ASN A 427 13.71 35.73 -12.87
CA ASN A 427 15.16 35.67 -12.97
C ASN A 427 15.72 36.01 -11.58
N GLN A 428 16.68 35.22 -11.11
CA GLN A 428 17.38 35.38 -9.82
C GLN A 428 18.27 36.64 -9.75
N THR A 429 17.99 37.66 -10.56
CA THR A 429 18.72 38.91 -10.60
C THR A 429 17.73 40.02 -10.90
N ASP A 430 17.13 40.56 -9.83
CA ASP A 430 16.74 41.97 -9.68
C ASP A 430 16.32 42.24 -8.22
#